data_AF-A0A9C9N5A5-F1
#
_entry.id   AF-A0A9C9N5A5-F1
#
_cell.length_a   1.000
_cell.length_b   1.000
_cell.length_c   1.000
_cell.angle_alpha   90.00
_cell.angle_beta   90.00
_cell.angle_gamma   90.00
#
_symmetry.space_group_name_H-M   'P 1'
#
loop_
_entity.id
_entity.type
_entity.pdbx_description
1 polymer ?
#
loop_
_entity_poly.entity_id
_entity_poly.type
_entity_poly.pdbx_seq_one_letter_code
_entity_poly.pdbx_strand_id
1 'polypeptide(L)' 'MTVTEILKSMQFVVDREGKPTAALLNMDAWNAFVSMLEDIEDIELVRDRMKNWRSKEGWSRWEDFEAELEADALSTLD' A
#
# COMPACT_ATOMS: atom_id res chain seq x y z
N MET A 1 1.67 13.88 3.06
CA MET A 1 0.56 14.62 3.70
C MET A 1 0.09 13.82 4.90
N THR A 2 -0.36 14.46 5.97
CA THR A 2 -1.04 13.79 7.09
C THR A 2 -2.50 13.51 6.75
N VAL A 3 -3.12 12.56 7.45
CA VAL A 3 -4.56 12.24 7.29
C VAL A 3 -5.43 13.51 7.39
N THR A 4 -5.12 14.37 8.36
CA THR A 4 -5.87 15.59 8.61
C THR A 4 -5.73 16.59 7.45
N GLU A 5 -4.58 16.67 6.80
CA GLU A 5 -4.37 17.53 5.63
C GLU A 5 -5.18 17.02 4.42
N ILE A 6 -5.19 15.70 4.19
CA ILE A 6 -6.01 15.08 3.13
C ILE A 6 -7.49 15.41 3.34
N LEU A 7 -8.01 15.16 4.54
CA LEU A 7 -9.42 15.41 4.88
C LEU A 7 -9.80 16.89 4.72
N LYS A 8 -8.92 17.82 5.12
CA LYS A 8 -9.15 19.26 4.95
C LYS A 8 -9.12 19.72 3.50
N SER A 9 -8.42 19.00 2.63
CA SER A 9 -8.32 19.31 1.20
C SER A 9 -9.47 18.77 0.37
N MET A 10 -10.26 17.84 0.93
CA MET A 10 -11.34 17.15 0.24
C MET A 10 -12.53 18.08 -0.01
N GLN A 11 -13.04 18.05 -1.23
CA GLN A 11 -14.26 18.76 -1.62
C GLN A 11 -15.35 17.75 -1.93
N PHE A 12 -16.60 18.09 -1.61
CA PHE A 12 -17.73 17.19 -1.87
C PHE A 12 -18.59 17.74 -3.00
N VAL A 13 -18.92 16.88 -3.95
CA VAL A 13 -19.99 17.11 -4.91
C VAL A 13 -21.29 16.68 -4.25
N VAL A 14 -22.29 17.55 -4.23
CA VAL A 14 -23.60 17.29 -3.61
C VAL A 14 -24.70 17.23 -4.67
N ASP A 15 -25.74 16.44 -4.41
CA ASP A 15 -26.96 16.44 -5.22
C ASP A 15 -27.87 17.65 -4.92
N ARG A 16 -29.07 17.66 -5.50
CA ARG A 16 -30.03 18.76 -5.34
C ARG A 16 -30.58 18.85 -3.91
N GLU A 17 -30.55 17.74 -3.18
CA GLU A 17 -30.96 17.61 -1.80
C GLU A 17 -29.82 17.97 -0.82
N GLY A 18 -28.63 18.31 -1.34
CA GLY A 18 -27.45 18.66 -0.54
C GLY A 18 -26.71 17.44 0.01
N LYS A 19 -27.03 16.23 -0.45
CA LYS A 19 -26.37 15.00 -0.02
C LYS A 19 -25.07 14.80 -0.82
N PRO A 20 -23.93 14.52 -0.16
CA PRO A 20 -22.70 14.20 -0.86
C PRO A 20 -22.84 12.94 -1.73
N THR A 21 -22.42 13.05 -2.99
CA THR A 21 -22.45 11.96 -3.98
C THR A 21 -21.05 11.57 -4.45
N ALA A 22 -20.08 12.48 -4.39
CA ALA A 22 -18.68 12.20 -4.66
C ALA A 22 -17.75 13.08 -3.80
N ALA A 23 -16.52 12.60 -3.60
CA ALA A 23 -15.43 13.38 -3.03
C ALA A 23 -14.38 13.65 -4.11
N LEU A 24 -13.96 14.91 -4.23
CA LEU A 24 -12.89 15.35 -5.10
C LEU A 24 -11.63 15.57 -4.27
N LEU A 25 -10.55 14.95 -4.71
CA LEU A 25 -9.21 15.07 -4.16
C LEU A 25 -8.27 15.54 -5.26
N ASN A 26 -7.27 16.34 -4.91
CA ASN A 26 -6.14 16.56 -5.81
C ASN A 26 -5.26 15.29 -5.84
N MET A 27 -4.38 15.19 -6.84
CA MET A 27 -3.58 13.98 -7.03
C MET A 27 -2.62 13.70 -5.87
N ASP A 28 -2.06 14.74 -5.25
CA ASP A 28 -1.16 14.57 -4.11
C ASP A 28 -1.90 13.97 -2.90
N ALA A 29 -3.12 14.44 -2.62
CA ALA A 29 -3.97 13.93 -1.57
C ALA A 29 -4.48 12.51 -1.87
N TRP A 30 -4.79 12.21 -3.14
CA TRP A 30 -5.16 10.86 -3.57
C TRP A 30 -4.01 9.86 -3.37
N ASN A 31 -2.81 10.20 -3.84
CA ASN A 31 -1.65 9.33 -3.70
C ASN A 31 -1.27 9.11 -2.23
N ALA A 32 -1.33 10.16 -1.42
CA ALA A 32 -1.10 10.04 0.01
C ALA A 32 -2.19 9.18 0.70
N PHE A 33 -3.44 9.29 0.26
CA PHE A 33 -4.53 8.47 0.78
C PHE A 33 -4.34 6.98 0.45
N VAL A 34 -3.97 6.65 -0.79
CA VAL A 34 -3.68 5.27 -1.22
C VAL A 34 -2.50 4.70 -0.44
N SER A 35 -1.39 5.43 -0.36
CA SER A 35 -0.20 4.99 0.40
C SER A 35 -0.52 4.72 1.86
N MET A 36 -1.39 5.52 2.50
CA MET A 36 -1.82 5.24 3.86
C MET A 36 -2.66 3.96 3.99
N LEU A 37 -3.47 3.61 2.99
CA LEU A 37 -4.22 2.36 2.99
C LEU A 37 -3.27 1.15 2.88
N GLU A 38 -2.25 1.26 2.02
CA GLU A 38 -1.20 0.25 1.88
C GLU A 38 -0.43 0.06 3.19
N ASP A 39 -0.04 1.16 3.86
CA ASP A 39 0.64 1.10 5.16
C ASP A 39 -0.19 0.35 6.22
N ILE A 40 -1.51 0.54 6.22
CA ILE A 40 -2.42 -0.14 7.15
C ILE A 40 -2.46 -1.65 6.86
N GLU A 41 -2.57 -2.03 5.58
CA GLU A 41 -2.53 -3.44 5.17
C GLU A 41 -1.19 -4.10 5.52
N ASP A 42 -0.08 -3.43 5.22
CA ASP A 42 1.27 -3.91 5.51
C ASP A 42 1.49 -4.13 7.01
N ILE A 43 0.96 -3.25 7.87
CA ILE A 43 1.02 -3.43 9.32
C ILE A 43 0.31 -4.73 9.73
N GLU A 44 -0.82 -5.08 9.12
CA GLU A 44 -1.51 -6.34 9.41
C GLU A 44 -0.70 -7.55 8.95
N LEU A 45 -0.10 -7.48 7.75
CA LEU A 45 0.81 -8.53 7.25
C LEU A 45 2.01 -8.73 8.16
N VAL A 46 2.63 -7.64 8.63
CA VAL A 46 3.75 -7.69 9.58
C VAL A 46 3.28 -8.28 10.91
N ARG A 47 2.13 -7.87 11.45
CA ARG A 47 1.58 -8.43 12.69
C ARG A 47 1.33 -9.93 12.58
N ASP A 48 0.82 -10.39 11.45
CA ASP A 48 0.57 -11.81 11.23
C ASP A 48 1.89 -12.60 11.14
N ARG A 49 2.87 -12.11 10.37
CA ARG A 49 4.23 -12.69 10.32
C ARG A 49 4.90 -12.70 11.68
N MET A 50 4.70 -11.67 12.50
CA MET A 50 5.24 -11.60 13.86
C MET A 50 4.67 -12.66 14.81
N LYS A 51 3.60 -13.38 14.46
CA LYS A 51 3.16 -14.55 15.24
C LYS A 51 4.13 -15.73 15.07
N ASN A 52 4.69 -15.87 13.86
CA ASN A 52 5.51 -16.99 13.45
C ASN A 52 6.96 -16.60 13.11
N TRP A 53 7.43 -15.40 13.46
CA TRP A 53 8.74 -14.89 13.00
C TRP A 53 9.95 -15.78 13.35
N ARG A 54 9.82 -16.67 14.34
CA ARG A 54 10.85 -17.65 14.72
C ARG A 54 10.75 -18.99 13.98
N SER A 55 9.68 -19.25 13.22
CA SER A 55 9.48 -20.52 12.50
C SER A 55 10.41 -20.68 11.30
N LYS A 56 11.15 -19.63 10.91
CA LYS A 56 11.94 -19.53 9.67
C LYS A 56 11.11 -19.67 8.39
N GLU A 57 9.78 -19.78 8.48
CA GLU A 57 8.90 -19.82 7.32
C GLU A 57 8.97 -18.48 6.57
N GLY A 58 9.16 -18.54 5.26
CA GLY A 58 9.36 -17.35 4.41
C GLY A 58 10.75 -16.72 4.51
N TRP A 59 11.71 -17.33 5.22
CA TRP A 59 13.11 -16.89 5.20
C TRP A 59 13.86 -17.61 4.08
N SER A 60 14.48 -16.83 3.21
CA SER A 60 15.45 -17.31 2.21
C SER A 60 16.86 -16.89 2.66
N ARG A 61 17.88 -17.68 2.32
CA ARG A 61 19.25 -17.19 2.41
C ARG A 61 19.45 -16.14 1.33
N TRP A 62 20.28 -15.14 1.62
CA TRP A 62 20.52 -14.08 0.64
C TRP A 62 21.05 -14.64 -0.68
N GLU A 63 21.94 -15.63 -0.62
CA GLU A 63 22.52 -16.28 -1.79
C GLU A 63 21.49 -17.04 -2.63
N ASP A 64 20.51 -17.68 -1.97
CA ASP A 64 19.45 -18.42 -2.65
C ASP A 64 18.47 -17.45 -3.34
N PHE A 65 18.12 -16.35 -2.66
CA PHE A 65 17.26 -15.29 -3.22
C PHE A 65 17.92 -14.53 -4.39
N GLU A 66 19.22 -14.23 -4.29
CA GLU A 66 19.99 -13.57 -5.34
C GLU A 66 20.03 -14.43 -6.61
N ALA A 67 20.26 -15.75 -6.47
CA ALA A 67 20.22 -16.68 -7.59
C ALA A 67 18.83 -16.78 -8.26
N GLU A 68 17.75 -16.75 -7.47
CA GLU A 68 16.38 -16.70 -7.98
C GLU A 68 16.12 -15.42 -8.79
N LEU A 69 16.53 -14.26 -8.27
CA LEU A 69 16.38 -12.97 -8.97
C LEU A 69 17.15 -12.93 -10.29
N GLU A 70 18.38 -13.44 -10.32
CA GLU A 70 19.16 -13.51 -11.55
C GLU A 70 18.51 -14.43 -12.59
N ALA A 71 17.97 -15.56 -12.17
CA ALA A 71 17.26 -16.50 -13.05
C ALA A 71 15.97 -15.89 -13.62
N ASP A 72 15.17 -15.20 -12.79
CA ASP A 72 13.92 -14.58 -13.23
C ASP A 72 14.14 -13.31 -14.07
N ALA A 73 15.14 -12.48 -13.73
CA ALA A 73 15.53 -11.32 -14.52
C ALA A 73 16.01 -11.71 -15.93
N LEU A 74 16.59 -12.89 -16.08
CA LEU A 74 17.00 -13.44 -17.38
C LEU A 74 15.84 -14.13 -18.13
N SER A 75 14.79 -14.61 -17.45
CA SER A 75 13.63 -15.25 -18.10
C SER A 75 12.64 -14.25 -18.73
N THR A 76 12.71 -12.98 -18.34
CA THR A 76 11.87 -11.89 -18.87
C THR A 76 12.45 -11.18 -20.11
N LEU A 77 13.61 -11.65 -20.60
CA LEU A 77 14.32 -11.09 -21.76
C LEU A 77 14.15 -11.88 -23.07
N ASP A 78 13.24 -12.87 -23.12
CA ASP A 78 12.84 -13.60 -24.35
C ASP A 78 11.48 -13.14 -24.90
#